data_AF-A0A653CNU7-F1
#
_entry.id   AF-A0A653CNU7-F1
#
_cell.length_a   1.000
_cell.length_b   1.000
_cell.length_c   1.000
_cell.angle_alpha   90.00
_cell.angle_beta   90.00
_cell.angle_gamma   90.00
#
_symmetry.space_group_name_H-M   'P 1'
#
loop_
_entity.id
_entity.type
_entity.pdbx_description
1 polymer ?
#
loop_
_entity_poly.entity_id
_entity_poly.type
_entity_poly.pdbx_seq_one_letter_code
_entity_poly.pdbx_strand_id
1 'polypeptide(L)'
;MQVEVFTTKNKKLGSITVSENTKVREIKKEIAKICKLSVDRQSIRDDLKGKDIKDDASVSNLPSTKKIYVKDLGPQIGWNTVFLLEYAGPLVVYALVSTRPWILYGEKAAETSLGSTARFVHEGMG
;
A
#
# COMPACT_ATOMS: atom_id res chain seq x y z
N MET A 1 29.20 -9.88 -7.26
CA MET A 1 29.30 -8.72 -8.17
C MET A 1 29.15 -7.41 -7.39
N GLN A 2 29.99 -6.41 -7.67
CA GLN A 2 29.77 -5.04 -7.15
C GLN A 2 28.84 -4.27 -8.11
N VAL A 3 27.83 -3.62 -7.55
CA VAL A 3 26.84 -2.81 -8.28
C VAL A 3 26.83 -1.41 -7.69
N GLU A 4 26.90 -0.40 -8.54
CA GLU A 4 26.81 1.00 -8.14
C GLU A 4 25.36 1.48 -8.10
N VAL A 5 25.00 2.12 -7.00
CA VAL A 5 23.65 2.60 -6.73
C VAL A 5 23.60 4.11 -6.95
N PHE A 6 22.72 4.53 -7.84
CA PHE A 6 22.42 5.93 -8.14
C PHE A 6 20.97 6.23 -7.78
N THR A 7 20.64 7.49 -7.55
CA THR A 7 19.24 7.95 -7.56
C THR A 7 18.80 8.30 -8.98
N THR A 8 17.50 8.39 -9.24
CA THR A 8 16.94 8.88 -10.52
C THR A 8 17.36 10.31 -10.88
N LYS A 9 17.90 11.08 -9.92
CA LYS A 9 18.57 12.39 -10.16
C LYS A 9 20.06 12.27 -10.51
N ASN A 10 20.53 11.07 -10.83
CA ASN A 10 21.91 10.75 -11.17
C ASN A 10 22.96 11.05 -10.08
N LYS A 11 22.54 11.14 -8.82
CA LYS A 11 23.44 11.27 -7.67
C LYS A 11 23.85 9.87 -7.17
N LYS A 12 25.15 9.64 -7.00
CA LYS A 12 25.68 8.38 -6.46
C LYS A 12 25.31 8.23 -4.97
N LEU A 13 24.76 7.08 -4.60
CA LEU A 13 24.43 6.73 -3.23
C LEU A 13 25.50 5.85 -2.59
N GLY A 14 26.07 4.91 -3.36
CA GLY A 14 27.11 3.99 -2.88
C GLY A 14 27.30 2.80 -3.79
N SER A 15 27.99 1.78 -3.29
CA SER A 15 28.12 0.47 -3.94
C SER A 15 27.67 -0.64 -3.01
N ILE A 16 27.06 -1.66 -3.59
CA ILE A 16 26.62 -2.88 -2.89
C ILE A 16 27.25 -4.10 -3.52
N THR A 17 27.53 -5.11 -2.71
CA THR A 17 28.02 -6.41 -3.18
C THR A 17 26.84 -7.38 -3.23
N VAL A 18 26.56 -7.95 -4.41
CA VAL A 18 25.39 -8.79 -4.67
C VAL A 18 25.80 -10.09 -5.35
N SER A 19 25.18 -11.21 -5.00
CA SER A 19 25.35 -12.51 -5.69
C SER A 19 24.40 -12.66 -6.89
N GLU A 20 24.79 -13.39 -7.93
CA GLU A 20 24.07 -13.50 -9.22
C GLU A 20 22.66 -14.08 -9.11
N ASN A 21 22.36 -14.83 -8.03
CA ASN A 21 21.05 -15.42 -7.76
C ASN A 21 20.28 -14.72 -6.63
N THR A 22 20.67 -13.49 -6.27
CA THR A 22 19.98 -12.74 -5.22
C THR A 22 18.68 -12.16 -5.79
N LYS A 23 17.61 -12.14 -5.00
CA LYS A 23 16.36 -11.47 -5.37
C LYS A 23 16.48 -9.97 -5.20
N VAL A 24 15.77 -9.20 -6.03
CA VAL A 24 15.71 -7.73 -5.97
C VAL A 24 15.29 -7.23 -4.59
N ARG A 25 14.40 -7.96 -3.89
CA ARG A 25 14.02 -7.63 -2.50
C ARG A 25 15.20 -7.56 -1.54
N GLU A 26 16.18 -8.46 -1.64
CA GLU A 26 17.36 -8.45 -0.77
C GLU A 26 18.30 -7.28 -1.12
N ILE A 27 18.42 -6.96 -2.41
CA ILE A 27 19.14 -5.76 -2.87
C ILE A 27 18.53 -4.50 -2.24
N LYS A 28 17.19 -4.38 -2.24
CA LYS A 28 16.49 -3.25 -1.60
C LYS A 28 16.79 -3.15 -0.10
N LYS A 29 16.96 -4.29 0.60
CA LYS A 29 17.36 -4.29 2.02
C LYS A 29 18.78 -3.76 2.21
N GLU A 30 19.72 -4.15 1.36
CA GLU A 30 21.09 -3.61 1.42
C GLU A 30 21.12 -2.11 1.09
N ILE A 31 20.34 -1.68 0.08
CA ILE A 31 20.18 -0.26 -0.25
C ILE A 31 19.54 0.50 0.91
N ALA A 32 18.58 -0.08 1.64
CA ALA A 32 17.95 0.53 2.81
C ALA A 32 18.93 0.77 3.97
N LYS A 33 20.07 0.08 4.01
CA LYS A 33 21.13 0.36 5.00
C LYS A 33 21.95 1.59 4.62
N ILE A 34 22.16 1.80 3.32
CA ILE A 34 22.94 2.94 2.78
C ILE A 34 22.07 4.19 2.66
N CYS A 35 20.81 4.01 2.26
CA CYS A 35 19.84 5.05 2.02
C CYS A 35 18.78 5.03 3.13
N LYS A 36 18.37 6.20 3.65
CA LYS A 36 17.32 6.33 4.67
C LYS A 36 15.90 6.00 4.16
N LEU A 37 15.75 5.20 3.11
CA LEU A 37 14.49 4.81 2.50
C LEU A 37 14.15 3.37 2.91
N SER A 38 12.93 3.12 3.34
CA SER A 38 12.44 1.75 3.60
C SER A 38 12.30 0.96 2.30
N VAL A 39 12.35 -0.37 2.41
CA VAL A 39 12.31 -1.30 1.26
C VAL A 39 11.09 -1.05 0.36
N ASP A 40 9.92 -0.84 0.94
CA ASP A 40 8.65 -0.66 0.20
C ASP A 40 8.57 0.69 -0.53
N ARG A 41 9.35 1.68 -0.08
CA ARG A 41 9.44 2.99 -0.71
C ARG A 41 10.42 3.01 -1.89
N GLN A 42 11.25 1.99 -2.02
CA GLN A 42 12.27 1.93 -3.06
C GLN A 42 11.72 1.25 -4.32
N SER A 43 11.84 1.94 -5.45
CA SER A 43 11.73 1.32 -6.76
C SER A 43 13.11 1.25 -7.43
N ILE A 44 13.48 0.07 -7.90
CA ILE A 44 14.76 -0.17 -8.59
C ILE A 44 14.51 -0.20 -10.09
N ARG A 45 15.37 0.50 -10.83
CA ARG A 45 15.39 0.56 -12.29
C ARG A 45 16.79 0.24 -12.81
N ASP A 46 16.80 -0.35 -13.99
CA ASP A 46 17.99 -0.61 -14.79
C ASP A 46 18.55 0.67 -15.42
N ASP A 47 17.65 1.53 -15.91
CA ASP A 47 17.97 2.82 -16.52
C ASP A 47 17.11 3.96 -15.94
N LEU A 48 17.53 5.20 -16.13
CA LEU A 48 16.81 6.40 -15.71
C LEU A 48 15.37 6.44 -16.27
N LYS A 49 15.20 6.00 -17.53
CA LYS A 49 13.89 5.90 -18.19
C LYS A 49 13.37 4.46 -18.28
N GLY A 50 14.04 3.53 -17.60
CA GLY A 50 13.69 2.12 -17.56
C GLY A 50 12.41 1.84 -16.78
N LYS A 51 11.95 0.59 -16.91
CA LYS A 51 10.80 0.08 -16.15
C LYS A 51 11.22 -0.32 -14.74
N ASP A 52 10.26 -0.25 -13.82
CA ASP A 52 10.47 -0.70 -12.45
C ASP A 52 10.59 -2.24 -12.40
N ILE A 53 11.65 -2.73 -11.75
CA ILE A 53 11.94 -4.15 -11.62
C ILE A 53 11.15 -4.73 -10.44
N LYS A 54 10.47 -5.87 -10.67
CA LYS A 54 9.70 -6.57 -9.64
C LYS A 54 10.61 -7.17 -8.58
N ASP A 55 10.13 -7.21 -7.35
CA ASP A 55 10.88 -7.72 -6.17
C ASP A 55 11.28 -9.19 -6.27
N ASP A 56 10.50 -9.98 -6.99
CA ASP A 56 10.72 -11.42 -7.17
C ASP A 56 11.69 -11.75 -8.32
N ALA A 57 12.10 -10.74 -9.10
CA ALA A 57 13.08 -10.93 -10.15
C ALA A 57 14.48 -11.19 -9.55
N SER A 58 15.30 -11.97 -10.28
CA SER A 58 16.70 -12.22 -9.96
C SER A 58 17.62 -11.12 -10.50
N VAL A 59 18.80 -11.00 -9.89
CA VAL A 59 19.88 -10.08 -10.33
C VAL A 59 20.34 -10.33 -11.76
N SER A 60 20.20 -11.55 -12.28
CA SER A 60 20.56 -11.89 -13.66
C SER A 60 19.82 -11.09 -14.72
N ASN A 61 18.69 -10.45 -14.39
CA ASN A 61 17.95 -9.58 -15.28
C ASN A 61 18.38 -8.10 -15.21
N LEU A 62 19.41 -7.77 -14.41
CA LEU A 62 20.00 -6.43 -14.41
C LEU A 62 20.99 -6.28 -15.57
N PRO A 63 21.12 -5.07 -16.15
CA PRO A 63 22.08 -4.83 -17.20
C PRO A 63 23.52 -5.12 -16.74
N SER A 64 24.34 -5.61 -17.68
CA SER A 64 25.78 -5.80 -17.50
C SER A 64 26.54 -4.53 -17.08
N THR A 65 25.91 -3.36 -17.19
CA THR A 65 26.46 -2.04 -16.88
C THR A 65 26.71 -1.81 -15.37
N LYS A 66 26.40 -2.74 -14.47
CA LYS A 66 26.66 -2.67 -13.01
C LYS A 66 26.13 -1.40 -12.34
N LYS A 67 25.17 -0.70 -12.96
CA LYS A 67 24.54 0.52 -12.43
C LYS A 67 23.07 0.25 -12.22
N ILE A 68 22.56 0.68 -11.07
CA ILE A 68 21.14 0.64 -10.74
C ILE A 68 20.67 2.00 -10.26
N TYR A 69 19.42 2.33 -10.59
CA TYR A 69 18.79 3.58 -10.19
C TYR A 69 17.68 3.32 -9.18
N VAL A 70 17.68 4.09 -8.10
CA VAL A 70 16.68 4.02 -7.03
C VAL A 70 15.80 5.26 -7.08
N LYS A 71 14.50 5.02 -7.15
CA LYS A 71 13.44 6.02 -7.06
C LYS A 71 12.70 5.86 -5.74
N ASP A 72 12.40 6.97 -5.08
CA ASP A 72 11.47 6.99 -3.94
C ASP A 72 10.02 7.06 -4.46
N LEU A 73 9.20 6.11 -4.03
CA LEU A 73 7.78 6.01 -4.36
C LEU A 73 6.90 6.80 -3.37
N GLY A 74 7.46 7.28 -2.27
CA GLY A 74 6.70 7.91 -1.19
C GLY A 74 5.94 6.89 -0.33
N PRO A 75 5.13 7.35 0.63
CA PRO A 75 4.35 6.49 1.52
C PRO A 75 3.47 5.51 0.74
N GLN A 76 3.58 4.21 1.04
CA GLN A 76 2.78 3.15 0.41
C GLN A 76 1.73 2.64 1.41
N ILE A 77 0.48 2.49 0.94
CA ILE A 77 -0.61 1.90 1.71
C ILE A 77 -0.94 0.57 1.04
N GLY A 78 -1.00 -0.51 1.83
CA GLY A 78 -1.33 -1.83 1.33
C GLY A 78 -2.78 -1.89 0.84
N TRP A 79 -3.01 -2.65 -0.24
CA TRP A 79 -4.35 -2.82 -0.81
C TRP A 79 -5.37 -3.35 0.21
N ASN A 80 -4.95 -4.21 1.13
CA ASN A 80 -5.81 -4.73 2.20
C ASN A 80 -6.35 -3.62 3.12
N THR A 81 -5.56 -2.60 3.41
CA THR A 81 -6.00 -1.46 4.24
C THR A 81 -7.00 -0.60 3.47
N VAL A 82 -6.76 -0.38 2.18
CA VAL A 82 -7.70 0.33 1.30
C VAL A 82 -9.02 -0.42 1.25
N PHE A 83 -8.96 -1.74 1.01
CA PHE A 83 -10.12 -2.62 1.00
C PHE A 83 -10.87 -2.58 2.34
N LEU A 84 -10.18 -2.73 3.47
CA LEU A 84 -10.82 -2.69 4.78
C LEU A 84 -11.51 -1.36 5.02
N LEU A 85 -10.87 -0.24 4.68
CA LEU A 85 -11.45 1.09 4.88
C LEU A 85 -12.68 1.33 3.99
N GLU A 86 -12.67 0.82 2.75
CA GLU A 86 -13.81 0.89 1.83
C GLU A 86 -15.06 0.23 2.43
N TYR A 87 -14.93 -0.97 2.99
CA TYR A 87 -16.06 -1.69 3.58
C TYR A 87 -16.36 -1.27 5.02
N ALA A 88 -15.35 -0.84 5.78
CA ALA A 88 -15.53 -0.32 7.13
C ALA A 88 -16.21 1.05 7.13
N GLY A 89 -15.98 1.87 6.10
CA GLY A 89 -16.54 3.22 5.98
C GLY A 89 -18.06 3.25 6.18
N PRO A 90 -18.85 2.53 5.35
CA PRO A 90 -20.31 2.46 5.52
C PRO A 90 -20.73 1.93 6.89
N LEU A 91 -20.06 0.90 7.41
CA LEU A 91 -20.38 0.32 8.71
C LEU A 91 -20.16 1.31 9.86
N VAL A 92 -19.04 2.05 9.82
CA VAL A 92 -18.72 3.09 10.81
C VAL A 92 -19.75 4.23 10.72
N VAL A 93 -20.13 4.64 9.52
CA VAL A 93 -21.19 5.65 9.33
C VAL A 93 -22.51 5.16 9.94
N TYR A 94 -22.94 3.92 9.67
CA TYR A 94 -24.15 3.36 10.26
C TYR A 94 -24.10 3.29 11.78
N ALA A 95 -22.96 2.89 12.36
CA ALA A 95 -22.79 2.83 13.81
C ALA A 95 -22.85 4.24 14.45
N LEU A 96 -22.21 5.24 13.83
CA LEU A 96 -22.24 6.62 14.30
C LEU A 96 -23.65 7.22 14.24
N VAL A 97 -24.37 6.97 13.16
CA VAL A 97 -25.74 7.42 12.98
C VAL A 97 -26.70 6.74 13.97
N SER A 98 -26.51 5.45 14.22
CA SER A 98 -27.36 4.70 15.16
C SER A 98 -27.14 5.15 16.62
N THR A 99 -25.91 5.52 16.99
CA THR A 99 -25.59 5.96 18.36
C THR A 99 -25.81 7.45 18.56
N ARG A 100 -25.66 8.28 17.52
CA ARG A 100 -25.86 9.73 17.55
C ARG A 100 -26.60 10.21 16.28
N PRO A 101 -27.90 9.90 16.17
CA PRO A 101 -28.69 10.25 14.99
C PRO A 101 -28.80 11.77 14.77
N TRP A 102 -28.63 12.58 15.82
CA TRP A 102 -28.70 14.03 15.74
C TRP A 102 -27.65 14.67 14.83
N ILE A 103 -26.51 14.00 14.59
CA ILE A 103 -25.44 14.52 13.72
C ILE A 103 -25.91 14.67 12.26
N LEU A 104 -26.76 13.76 11.77
CA LEU A 104 -27.24 13.79 10.39
C LEU A 104 -28.72 14.21 10.27
N TYR A 105 -29.53 13.92 11.28
CA TYR A 105 -30.98 14.10 11.20
C TYR A 105 -31.51 15.21 12.15
N GLY A 106 -30.62 15.91 12.87
CA GLY A 106 -30.97 17.00 13.80
C GLY A 106 -31.45 16.51 15.18
N GLU A 107 -31.58 17.43 16.15
CA GLU A 107 -31.82 17.07 17.56
C GLU A 107 -33.08 16.21 17.78
N LYS A 108 -34.15 16.46 17.00
CA LYS A 108 -35.41 15.70 17.07
C LYS A 108 -35.27 14.23 16.69
N ALA A 109 -34.21 13.86 15.97
CA ALA A 109 -33.96 12.47 15.58
C ALA A 109 -33.42 11.62 16.73
N ALA A 110 -32.81 12.23 17.76
CA ALA A 110 -32.38 11.52 18.96
C ALA A 110 -33.55 11.00 19.81
N GLU A 111 -34.74 11.59 19.65
CA GLU A 111 -35.95 11.20 20.38
C GLU A 111 -36.69 10.02 19.72
N THR A 112 -36.33 9.65 18.49
CA THR A 112 -36.95 8.53 17.77
C THR A 112 -36.18 7.24 18.05
N SER A 113 -36.83 6.25 18.67
CA SER A 113 -36.24 4.92 18.86
C SER A 113 -36.11 4.18 17.53
N LEU A 114 -34.98 3.50 17.30
CA LEU A 114 -34.79 2.59 16.16
C LEU A 114 -35.87 1.50 16.18
N GLY A 115 -36.85 1.60 15.28
CA GLY A 115 -37.97 0.66 15.18
C GLY A 115 -37.52 -0.68 14.61
N SER A 116 -37.57 -1.75 15.41
CA SER A 116 -37.39 -3.12 14.92
C SER A 116 -38.68 -3.61 14.25
N THR A 117 -38.86 -3.29 12.97
CA THR A 117 -40.04 -3.73 12.22
C THR A 117 -39.70 -4.88 11.29
N ALA A 118 -39.68 -6.11 11.81
CA ALA A 118 -39.86 -7.31 11.00
C ALA A 118 -41.32 -7.77 11.17
N ARG A 119 -42.22 -7.25 10.33
CA ARG A 119 -43.63 -7.68 10.34
C ARG A 119 -43.77 -8.88 9.40
N PHE A 120 -43.59 -10.09 9.93
CA PHE A 120 -43.96 -11.32 9.22
C PHE A 120 -45.49 -11.42 9.21
N VAL A 121 -46.12 -11.04 8.10
CA VAL A 121 -47.54 -11.27 7.87
C VAL A 121 -47.70 -12.71 7.40
N HIS A 122 -48.10 -13.60 8.31
CA HIS A 122 -48.59 -14.93 7.95
C HIS A 122 -50.10 -14.81 7.77
N GLU A 123 -50.54 -14.55 6.54
CA GLU A 123 -51.96 -14.47 6.20
C GLU A 123 -52.52 -15.90 6.09
N GLY A 124 -53.29 -16.32 7.10
CA GLY A 124 -53.95 -17.61 7.13
C GLY A 124 -55.13 -17.63 6.16
N MET A 125 -55.10 -18.55 5.21
CA MET A 125 -56.25 -18.96 4.42
C MET A 125 -57.23 -19.73 5.33
N GLY A 126 -58.45 -19.22 5.45
CA GLY A 126 -59.60 -19.86 6.08
C GLY A 126 -60.87 -19.38 5.42
#